data_AF-A0A9X4AJL4-F1
#
_entry.id   AF-A0A9X4AJL4-F1
#
_cell.length_a   1.000
_cell.length_b   1.000
_cell.length_c   1.000
_cell.angle_alpha   90.00
_cell.angle_beta   90.00
_cell.angle_gamma   90.00
#
_symmetry.space_group_name_H-M   'P 1'
#
loop_
_entity.id
_entity.type
_entity.pdbx_description
1 polymer ?
#
loop_
_entity_poly.entity_id
_entity_poly.type
_entity_poly.pdbx_seq_one_letter_code
_entity_poly.pdbx_strand_id
1 'polypeptide(L)' 'MVSEDELQLFKKEIYLLIDEYDRCLDIKIKNQIYHDIELLLDVIVMR' A
#
# COMPACT_ATOMS: atom_id res chain seq x y z
N MET A 1 -1.53 19.40 2.57
CA MET A 1 -0.50 18.76 1.74
C MET A 1 0.26 17.82 2.66
N VAL A 2 0.33 16.54 2.32
CA VAL A 2 1.31 15.63 2.95
C VAL A 2 2.72 16.19 2.65
N SER A 3 3.75 15.81 3.38
CA SER A 3 5.15 16.19 3.17
C SER A 3 5.88 15.24 2.21
N GLU A 4 7.11 15.55 1.83
CA GLU A 4 7.94 14.61 1.04
C GLU A 4 8.35 13.41 1.91
N ASP A 5 8.67 13.63 3.17
CA ASP A 5 9.04 12.56 4.11
C ASP A 5 7.89 11.56 4.31
N GLU A 6 6.67 12.05 4.47
CA GLU A 6 5.48 11.20 4.54
C GLU A 6 5.22 10.46 3.22
N LEU A 7 5.51 11.06 2.06
CA LEU A 7 5.39 10.37 0.77
C LEU A 7 6.35 9.18 0.69
N GLN A 8 7.58 9.34 1.19
CA GLN A 8 8.57 8.26 1.23
C GLN A 8 8.15 7.14 2.19
N LEU A 9 7.54 7.48 3.32
CA LEU A 9 6.95 6.50 4.24
C LEU A 9 5.83 5.70 3.55
N PHE A 10 4.89 6.36 2.87
CA PHE A 10 3.82 5.68 2.15
C PHE A 10 4.34 4.76 1.04
N LYS A 11 5.34 5.21 0.27
CA LYS A 11 6.00 4.36 -0.74
C LYS A 11 6.61 3.11 -0.10
N LYS A 12 7.30 3.25 1.04
CA LYS A 12 7.89 2.12 1.76
C LYS A 12 6.82 1.12 2.20
N GLU A 13 5.70 1.59 2.75
CA GLU A 13 4.63 0.71 3.20
C GLU A 13 3.94 -0.02 2.05
N ILE A 14 3.74 0.65 0.90
CA ILE A 14 3.22 -0.02 -0.31
C ILE A 14 4.14 -1.18 -0.72
N TYR A 15 5.46 -1.01 -0.69
CA TYR A 15 6.37 -2.11 -1.01
C TYR A 15 6.27 -3.29 -0.04
N LEU A 16 6.07 -3.02 1.26
CA LEU A 16 5.87 -4.07 2.25
C LEU A 16 4.55 -4.82 2.01
N LEU A 17 3.47 -4.10 1.70
CA LEU A 17 2.17 -4.70 1.39
C LEU A 17 2.20 -5.53 0.11
N ILE A 18 2.94 -5.10 -0.93
CA ILE A 18 3.11 -5.90 -2.16
C ILE A 18 3.81 -7.23 -1.85
N ASP A 19 4.87 -7.19 -1.05
CA ASP A 19 5.61 -8.38 -0.64
C ASP A 19 4.74 -9.31 0.23
N GLU A 20 3.89 -8.77 1.09
CA GLU A 20 2.89 -9.54 1.83
C GLU A 20 1.80 -10.13 0.92
N TYR A 21 1.32 -9.38 -0.07
CA TYR A 21 0.33 -9.82 -1.05
C TYR A 21 0.84 -11.02 -1.86
N ASP A 22 2.10 -10.97 -2.27
CA ASP A 22 2.74 -12.04 -3.06
C ASP A 22 2.94 -13.32 -2.24
N ARG A 23 3.29 -13.20 -0.96
CA ARG A 23 3.45 -14.35 -0.06
C ARG A 23 2.14 -14.89 0.51
N CYS A 24 1.08 -14.09 0.53
CA CYS A 24 -0.20 -14.48 1.10
C CYS A 24 -0.92 -15.51 0.22
N LEU A 25 -1.21 -16.68 0.80
CA LEU A 25 -1.97 -17.76 0.15
C LEU A 25 -3.48 -17.67 0.43
N ASP A 26 -3.87 -16.95 1.50
CA ASP A 26 -5.27 -16.76 1.84
C ASP A 26 -5.88 -15.66 0.96
N ILE A 27 -6.85 -16.04 0.12
CA ILE A 27 -7.49 -15.14 -0.85
C ILE A 27 -8.19 -13.97 -0.16
N LYS A 28 -8.80 -14.19 1.01
CA LYS A 28 -9.54 -13.15 1.72
C LYS A 28 -8.57 -12.09 2.25
N ILE A 29 -7.46 -12.53 2.85
CA ILE A 29 -6.40 -11.63 3.34
C ILE A 29 -5.73 -10.93 2.16
N LYS A 30 -5.44 -11.65 1.08
CA LYS A 30 -4.85 -11.10 -0.14
C LYS A 30 -5.69 -9.97 -0.75
N ASN A 31 -7.02 -10.11 -0.75
CA ASN A 31 -7.93 -9.04 -1.18
C ASN A 31 -7.92 -7.83 -0.23
N GLN A 32 -7.76 -8.04 1.07
CA GLN A 32 -7.64 -6.94 2.04
C GLN A 32 -6.35 -6.16 1.81
N ILE A 33 -5.21 -6.85 1.67
CA ILE A 33 -3.91 -6.23 1.38
C ILE A 33 -3.97 -5.43 0.07
N TYR A 34 -4.60 -5.99 -0.97
CA TYR A 34 -4.78 -5.27 -2.24
C TYR A 34 -5.59 -3.98 -2.07
N HIS A 35 -6.67 -4.01 -1.29
CA HIS A 35 -7.46 -2.82 -1.03
C HIS A 35 -6.67 -1.75 -0.25
N ASP A 36 -5.84 -2.18 0.72
CA ASP A 36 -4.97 -1.27 1.47
C ASP A 36 -3.94 -0.60 0.55
N ILE A 37 -3.39 -1.35 -0.44
CA ILE A 37 -2.50 -0.80 -1.46
C ILE A 37 -3.23 0.25 -2.32
N GLU A 38 -4.45 -0.04 -2.79
CA GLU A 38 -5.25 0.91 -3.57
C GLU A 38 -5.50 2.22 -2.80
N LEU A 39 -5.89 2.13 -1.52
CA LEU A 39 -6.11 3.29 -0.66
C LEU A 39 -4.84 4.14 -0.51
N LEU A 40 -3.68 3.52 -0.32
CA LEU A 40 -2.41 4.24 -0.19
C LEU A 40 -1.99 4.89 -1.52
N LEU A 41 -2.21 4.21 -2.65
CA LEU A 41 -1.94 4.78 -3.97
C LEU A 41 -2.84 5.98 -4.25
N ASP A 42 -4.11 5.94 -3.89
CA ASP A 42 -5.04 7.07 -4.04
C ASP A 42 -4.57 8.29 -3.24
N VAL A 43 -4.08 8.10 -2.01
CA VAL A 43 -3.49 9.19 -1.19
C VAL A 43 -2.26 9.81 -1.86
N ILE A 44 -1.44 8.99 -2.53
CA ILE A 44 -0.25 9.47 -3.26
C ILE A 44 -0.64 10.18 -4.56
N VAL A 45 -1.63 9.68 -5.29
CA VAL A 45 -2.02 10.17 -6.63
C VAL A 45 -2.92 11.40 -6.55
N MET A 46 -3.81 11.51 -5.55
CA MET A 46 -4.64 12.70 -5.30
C MET A 46 -3.83 13.88 -4.69
N ARG A 47 -2.53 13.65 -4.46
CA ARG A 47 -1.37 14.54 -4.68
C ARG A 47 -1.58 15.95 -5.19
#